data_AF-A0A8T1TI22-F1
#
_entry.id   AF-A0A8T1TI22-F1
#
_cell.length_a   1.000
_cell.length_b   1.000
_cell.length_c   1.000
_cell.angle_alpha   90.00
_cell.angle_beta   90.00
_cell.angle_gamma   90.00
#
_symmetry.space_group_name_H-M   'P 1'
#
loop_
_entity.id
_entity.type
_entity.pdbx_description
1 polymer ?
#
loop_
_entity_poly.entity_id
_entity_poly.type
_entity_poly.pdbx_seq_one_letter_code
_entity_poly.pdbx_strand_id
1 'polypeptide(L)'
;PLPNKEKKGGGALGEDMRSVRKRWTICTISILLIFYKTKEIARTEEHQETQLTGDGELSLSRSMLNSSDKIIQKSGSSIFQHSVEGWKINSSLVLEIRKNILRFLDAERDVSVVKSSFKPGDVIHYVLDRRRTLNISQDLHSLLPEVSPMKNRRFKTCAVVGNSGILLDSECGKEIDSHDFVISDTAESWEDRDKKI
;
A
#
# COMPACT_ATOMS: atom_id res chain seq x y z
N PRO A 1 53.07 19.54 -80.92
CA PRO A 1 52.19 20.71 -81.15
C PRO A 1 50.73 20.34 -80.92
N LEU A 2 49.92 21.31 -80.48
CA LEU A 2 48.46 21.23 -80.18
C LEU A 2 47.58 20.70 -81.34
N PRO A 3 46.25 20.42 -81.17
CA PRO A 3 45.39 20.57 -79.96
C PRO A 3 44.41 19.40 -79.64
N ASN A 4 43.73 19.53 -78.48
CA ASN A 4 42.45 18.88 -78.12
C ASN A 4 41.26 19.27 -79.03
N LYS A 5 40.18 18.47 -79.03
CA LYS A 5 38.77 18.97 -78.83
C LYS A 5 37.69 17.88 -78.68
N GLU A 6 36.75 18.13 -77.74
CA GLU A 6 35.25 17.97 -77.81
C GLU A 6 34.63 16.70 -78.47
N LYS A 7 33.60 15.98 -77.98
CA LYS A 7 32.35 16.20 -77.18
C LYS A 7 31.83 14.77 -76.76
N LYS A 8 30.81 14.49 -75.93
CA LYS A 8 29.97 15.15 -74.87
C LYS A 8 29.21 14.01 -74.13
N GLY A 9 28.64 14.27 -72.94
CA GLY A 9 27.42 13.59 -72.46
C GLY A 9 27.46 13.03 -71.03
N GLY A 10 26.38 13.22 -70.25
CA GLY A 10 26.14 12.46 -69.01
C GLY A 10 25.97 13.24 -67.69
N GLY A 11 25.38 14.43 -67.68
CA GLY A 11 24.99 15.10 -66.42
C GLY A 11 23.52 14.83 -66.06
N ALA A 12 23.23 13.86 -65.18
CA ALA A 12 21.89 13.63 -64.58
C ALA A 12 21.88 12.57 -63.44
N LEU A 13 22.78 12.63 -62.44
CA LEU A 13 22.83 11.63 -61.35
C LEU A 13 23.19 12.18 -59.94
N GLY A 14 23.17 13.50 -59.74
CA GLY A 14 23.69 14.13 -58.51
C GLY A 14 22.67 14.42 -57.40
N GLU A 15 21.38 14.58 -57.73
CA GLU A 15 20.41 15.24 -56.83
C GLU A 15 19.57 14.25 -56.01
N ASP A 16 19.16 13.12 -56.60
CA ASP A 16 18.36 12.09 -55.92
C ASP A 16 19.06 11.51 -54.69
N MET A 17 20.36 11.26 -54.78
CA MET A 17 21.11 10.58 -53.72
C MET A 17 21.24 11.41 -52.43
N ARG A 18 21.02 12.74 -52.50
CA ARG A 18 20.92 13.63 -51.33
C ARG A 18 19.49 13.68 -50.77
N SER A 19 18.47 13.62 -51.63
CA SER A 19 17.05 13.55 -51.24
C SER A 19 16.74 12.25 -50.50
N VAL A 20 17.16 11.11 -51.06
CA VAL A 20 17.01 9.78 -50.46
C VAL A 20 17.69 9.71 -49.09
N ARG A 21 18.92 10.23 -48.96
CA ARG A 21 19.66 10.23 -47.68
C ARG A 21 18.94 11.05 -46.59
N LYS A 22 18.42 12.24 -46.93
CA LYS A 22 17.60 13.05 -46.02
C LYS A 22 16.31 12.34 -45.60
N ARG A 23 15.59 11.71 -46.55
CA ARG A 23 14.39 10.92 -46.25
C ARG A 23 14.69 9.76 -45.30
N TRP A 24 15.82 9.06 -45.51
CA TRP A 24 16.25 7.97 -44.63
C TRP A 24 16.55 8.46 -43.20
N THR A 25 17.26 9.59 -43.05
CA THR A 25 17.52 10.20 -41.73
C THR A 25 16.25 10.66 -41.02
N ILE A 26 15.26 11.19 -41.74
CA ILE A 26 13.96 11.57 -41.17
C ILE A 26 13.21 10.33 -40.70
N CYS A 27 13.17 9.26 -41.50
CA CYS A 27 12.56 7.99 -41.11
C CYS A 27 13.22 7.37 -39.87
N THR A 28 14.55 7.35 -39.78
CA THR A 28 15.24 6.80 -38.60
C THR A 28 14.99 7.61 -37.34
N ILE A 29 14.97 8.95 -37.41
CA ILE A 29 14.63 9.81 -36.27
C ILE A 29 13.19 9.57 -35.82
N SER A 30 12.22 9.53 -36.74
CA SER A 30 10.82 9.25 -36.41
C SER A 30 10.64 7.88 -35.77
N ILE A 31 11.32 6.85 -36.29
CA ILE A 31 11.30 5.49 -35.72
C ILE A 31 11.92 5.48 -34.31
N LEU A 32 13.06 6.15 -34.10
CA LEU A 32 13.67 6.27 -32.77
C LEU A 32 12.80 7.04 -31.77
N LEU A 33 12.10 8.08 -32.20
CA LEU A 33 11.14 8.80 -31.35
C LEU A 33 9.91 7.95 -31.00
N ILE A 34 9.43 7.12 -31.92
CA ILE A 34 8.36 6.14 -31.65
C ILE A 34 8.86 5.10 -30.64
N PHE A 35 10.04 4.50 -30.84
CA PHE A 35 10.63 3.55 -29.87
C PHE A 35 10.93 4.19 -28.50
N TYR A 36 11.33 5.46 -28.46
CA TYR A 36 11.51 6.18 -27.20
C TYR A 36 10.17 6.42 -26.50
N LYS A 37 9.14 6.84 -27.25
CA LYS A 37 7.79 7.05 -26.72
C LYS A 37 7.14 5.75 -26.24
N THR A 38 7.25 4.65 -26.98
CA THR A 38 6.74 3.34 -26.52
C THR A 38 7.55 2.80 -25.34
N LYS A 39 8.86 3.06 -25.26
CA LYS A 39 9.67 2.71 -24.08
C LYS A 39 9.32 3.53 -22.84
N GLU A 40 8.94 4.80 -22.99
CA GLU A 40 8.45 5.62 -21.87
C GLU A 40 7.02 5.24 -21.45
N ILE A 41 6.15 4.89 -22.39
CA ILE A 41 4.82 4.32 -22.08
C ILE A 41 5.00 2.99 -21.36
N ALA A 42 5.84 2.09 -21.87
CA ALA A 42 6.15 0.81 -21.23
C ALA A 42 6.80 0.96 -19.84
N ARG A 43 7.58 2.02 -19.57
CA ARG A 43 8.02 2.34 -18.19
C ARG A 43 6.90 2.85 -17.30
N THR A 44 5.95 3.58 -17.87
CA THR A 44 4.80 4.09 -17.12
C THR A 44 3.84 2.94 -16.76
N GLU A 45 3.68 1.99 -17.69
CA GLU A 45 2.95 0.73 -17.50
C GLU A 45 3.71 -0.23 -16.56
N GLU A 46 5.03 -0.44 -16.71
CA GLU A 46 5.84 -1.20 -15.73
C GLU A 46 5.73 -0.58 -14.34
N HIS A 47 5.67 0.75 -14.19
CA HIS A 47 5.52 1.37 -12.87
C HIS A 47 4.11 1.20 -12.26
N GLN A 48 3.12 0.78 -13.05
CA GLN A 48 1.79 0.35 -12.58
C GLN A 48 1.70 -1.18 -12.41
N GLU A 49 2.29 -1.99 -13.30
CA GLU A 49 2.24 -3.46 -13.23
C GLU A 49 3.23 -4.07 -12.22
N THR A 50 4.39 -3.44 -11.97
CA THR A 50 5.31 -3.85 -10.88
C THR A 50 4.77 -3.53 -9.48
N GLN A 51 3.57 -2.94 -9.38
CA GLN A 51 2.77 -2.84 -8.15
C GLN A 51 1.60 -3.84 -8.10
N LEU A 52 1.41 -4.66 -9.14
CA LEU A 52 0.22 -5.51 -9.29
C LEU A 52 0.50 -7.01 -9.48
N THR A 53 1.73 -7.44 -9.80
CA THR A 53 2.08 -8.87 -9.82
C THR A 53 3.50 -9.11 -9.29
N GLY A 54 3.65 -9.90 -8.23
CA GLY A 54 4.95 -10.12 -7.57
C GLY A 54 4.81 -10.80 -6.21
N ASP A 55 4.32 -12.04 -6.19
CA ASP A 55 3.85 -12.73 -4.99
C ASP A 55 4.91 -13.02 -3.93
N GLY A 56 4.57 -12.69 -2.68
CA GLY A 56 4.84 -13.58 -1.57
C GLY A 56 3.55 -14.33 -1.22
N GLU A 57 3.43 -15.58 -1.66
CA GLU A 57 2.24 -16.43 -1.44
C GLU A 57 2.04 -16.74 0.06
N LEU A 58 1.43 -15.80 0.78
CA LEU A 58 0.65 -16.14 1.97
C LEU A 58 -0.74 -16.49 1.48
N SER A 59 -1.07 -17.78 1.50
CA SER A 59 -2.41 -18.30 1.34
C SER A 59 -3.28 -17.88 2.53
N LEU A 60 -3.64 -16.59 2.55
CA LEU A 60 -4.69 -16.07 3.40
C LEU A 60 -6.00 -16.65 2.85
N SER A 61 -6.36 -17.84 3.31
CA SER A 61 -7.68 -18.44 3.12
C SER A 61 -8.72 -17.57 3.82
N ARG A 62 -9.04 -16.44 3.19
CA ARG A 62 -10.15 -15.56 3.55
C ARG A 62 -11.42 -16.33 3.24
N SER A 63 -11.82 -17.17 4.19
CA SER A 63 -13.17 -17.70 4.29
C SER A 63 -14.11 -16.54 4.58
N MET A 64 -14.44 -15.77 3.53
CA MET A 64 -15.70 -15.05 3.54
C MET A 64 -16.77 -16.12 3.69
N LEU A 65 -17.47 -16.11 4.83
CA LEU A 65 -18.69 -16.88 4.99
C LEU A 65 -19.64 -16.43 3.89
N ASN A 66 -19.98 -17.34 2.99
CA ASN A 66 -20.98 -17.12 1.96
C ASN A 66 -22.36 -17.05 2.62
N SER A 67 -22.70 -15.89 3.17
CA SER A 67 -24.07 -15.54 3.50
C SER A 67 -24.68 -14.92 2.25
N SER A 68 -25.21 -15.76 1.38
CA SER A 68 -26.00 -15.30 0.23
C SER A 68 -27.28 -14.59 0.72
N ASP A 69 -27.68 -13.60 -0.07
CA ASP A 69 -29.04 -13.06 -0.22
C ASP A 69 -29.64 -12.03 0.77
N LYS A 70 -30.18 -10.99 0.11
CA LYS A 70 -31.24 -10.05 0.50
C LYS A 70 -30.93 -8.95 1.52
N ILE A 71 -30.61 -7.79 0.94
CA ILE A 71 -30.99 -6.48 1.49
C ILE A 71 -32.52 -6.44 1.66
N ILE A 72 -33.00 -6.49 2.91
CA ILE A 72 -34.33 -6.01 3.29
C ILE A 72 -34.15 -5.08 4.49
N GLN A 73 -34.40 -3.79 4.30
CA GLN A 73 -34.50 -2.85 5.41
C GLN A 73 -35.70 -3.22 6.29
N LYS A 74 -35.46 -3.65 7.54
CA LYS A 74 -36.44 -3.51 8.64
C LYS A 74 -35.81 -3.74 10.01
N SER A 75 -35.90 -2.70 10.86
CA SER A 75 -35.72 -2.63 12.33
C SER A 75 -34.52 -3.33 12.98
N GLY A 76 -33.84 -2.60 13.87
CA GLY A 76 -32.68 -3.09 14.62
C GLY A 76 -32.97 -4.12 15.73
N SER A 77 -31.98 -4.30 16.60
CA SER A 77 -31.89 -5.23 17.75
C SER A 77 -31.41 -6.67 17.49
N SER A 78 -31.65 -7.32 16.34
CA SER A 78 -31.45 -8.79 16.25
C SER A 78 -30.08 -9.29 15.77
N ILE A 79 -29.22 -8.44 15.18
CA ILE A 79 -28.00 -8.93 14.50
C ILE A 79 -26.93 -9.43 15.49
N PHE A 80 -26.76 -8.79 16.64
CA PHE A 80 -25.82 -9.23 17.70
C PHE A 80 -26.47 -10.08 18.78
N GLN A 81 -27.80 -10.10 18.86
CA GLN A 81 -28.53 -10.93 19.82
C GLN A 81 -28.50 -12.42 19.46
N HIS A 82 -28.13 -12.75 18.22
CA HIS A 82 -27.49 -14.03 17.96
C HIS A 82 -26.12 -14.06 18.63
N SER A 83 -26.08 -14.62 19.85
CA SER A 83 -24.86 -15.27 20.32
C SER A 83 -24.36 -16.15 19.18
N VAL A 84 -23.05 -16.14 18.90
CA VAL A 84 -22.49 -16.95 17.80
C VAL A 84 -22.47 -18.40 18.25
N GLU A 85 -23.66 -19.02 18.22
CA GLU A 85 -24.01 -20.22 18.95
C GLU A 85 -23.30 -21.43 18.33
N GLY A 86 -22.12 -21.74 18.88
CA GLY A 86 -21.20 -22.76 18.35
C GLY A 86 -19.81 -22.25 17.96
N TRP A 87 -19.56 -20.94 17.88
CA TRP A 87 -18.20 -20.43 17.70
C TRP A 87 -17.36 -20.67 18.96
N LYS A 88 -16.16 -21.25 18.76
CA LYS A 88 -15.21 -21.54 19.83
C LYS A 88 -13.80 -21.23 19.35
N ILE A 89 -13.01 -20.61 20.22
CA ILE A 89 -11.62 -20.27 19.91
C ILE A 89 -10.76 -21.54 19.71
N ASN A 90 -10.19 -21.69 18.53
CA ASN A 90 -9.17 -22.71 18.27
C ASN A 90 -7.79 -22.17 18.71
N SER A 91 -7.42 -22.42 19.96
CA SER A 91 -6.19 -21.91 20.56
C SER A 91 -4.91 -22.35 19.82
N SER A 92 -4.89 -23.56 19.27
CA SER A 92 -3.76 -24.08 18.49
C SER A 92 -3.57 -23.30 17.18
N LEU A 93 -4.66 -23.08 16.44
CA LEU A 93 -4.64 -22.27 15.21
C LEU A 93 -4.26 -20.82 15.50
N VAL A 94 -4.76 -20.23 16.58
CA VAL A 94 -4.37 -18.86 17.01
C VAL A 94 -2.88 -18.77 17.35
N LEU A 95 -2.29 -19.80 17.96
CA LEU A 95 -0.85 -19.87 18.21
C LEU A 95 -0.03 -20.02 16.92
N GLU A 96 -0.52 -20.77 15.94
CA GLU A 96 0.11 -20.90 14.63
C GLU A 96 0.06 -19.59 13.82
N ILE A 97 -1.11 -18.95 13.74
CA ILE A 97 -1.27 -17.63 13.10
C ILE A 97 -0.34 -16.61 13.78
N ARG A 98 -0.28 -16.59 15.11
CA ARG A 98 0.63 -15.71 15.86
C ARG A 98 2.10 -15.96 15.51
N LYS A 99 2.54 -17.22 15.44
CA LYS A 99 3.91 -17.57 14.98
C LYS A 99 4.16 -17.10 13.55
N ASN A 100 3.18 -17.25 12.67
CA ASN A 100 3.30 -16.88 11.26
C ASN A 100 3.43 -15.35 11.06
N ILE A 101 2.68 -14.55 11.83
CA ILE A 101 2.75 -13.07 11.84
C ILE A 101 4.07 -12.58 12.45
N LEU A 102 4.54 -13.18 13.55
CA LEU A 102 5.78 -12.81 14.23
C LEU A 102 7.06 -12.97 13.38
N ARG A 103 6.98 -13.60 12.20
CA ARG A 103 8.07 -13.63 11.21
C ARG A 103 8.25 -12.30 10.47
N PHE A 104 7.24 -11.44 10.48
CA PHE A 104 7.18 -10.20 9.70
C PHE A 104 6.88 -8.96 10.55
N LEU A 105 6.26 -9.12 11.73
CA LEU A 105 5.90 -8.02 12.62
C LEU A 105 5.95 -8.46 14.10
N ASP A 106 6.83 -7.84 14.88
CA ASP A 106 6.91 -7.93 16.34
C ASP A 106 6.34 -6.66 16.96
N ALA A 107 5.16 -6.78 17.60
CA ALA A 107 4.49 -5.66 18.22
C ALA A 107 5.28 -5.03 19.39
N GLU A 108 6.28 -5.70 19.97
CA GLU A 108 7.15 -5.07 20.95
C GLU A 108 8.18 -4.11 20.32
N ARG A 109 8.43 -4.20 19.01
CA ARG A 109 9.48 -3.44 18.29
C ARG A 109 8.96 -2.51 17.21
N ASP A 110 7.98 -2.97 16.43
CA ASP A 110 7.70 -2.38 15.11
C ASP A 110 6.55 -1.36 15.13
N VAL A 111 5.70 -1.36 16.17
CA VAL A 111 4.52 -0.47 16.27
C VAL A 111 4.80 0.87 16.94
N SER A 112 6.03 1.10 17.43
CA SER A 112 6.37 2.33 18.16
C SER A 112 7.83 2.71 17.95
N VAL A 113 8.04 3.94 17.49
CA VAL A 113 9.36 4.56 17.46
C VAL A 113 9.80 4.88 18.90
N VAL A 114 11.05 4.57 19.24
CA VAL A 114 11.66 4.88 20.54
C VAL A 114 12.83 5.86 20.38
N LYS A 115 13.19 6.56 21.45
CA LYS A 115 14.28 7.55 21.46
C LYS A 115 15.62 7.03 20.98
N SER A 116 15.93 5.75 21.22
CA SER A 116 17.19 5.14 20.78
C SER A 116 17.27 4.93 19.26
N SER A 117 16.13 4.95 18.55
CA SER A 117 16.07 4.70 17.11
C SER A 117 16.47 5.93 16.27
N PHE A 118 16.47 7.13 16.84
CA PHE A 118 16.73 8.38 16.13
C PHE A 118 17.52 9.38 16.98
N LYS A 119 18.07 10.39 16.33
CA LYS A 119 18.71 11.58 16.90
C LYS A 119 18.09 12.84 16.30
N PRO A 120 18.09 13.99 17.01
CA PRO A 120 17.74 15.27 16.41
C PRO A 120 18.58 15.56 15.17
N GLY A 121 17.92 15.86 14.05
CA GLY A 121 18.53 16.00 12.72
C GLY A 121 18.34 14.81 11.77
N ASP A 122 17.94 13.63 12.28
CA ASP A 122 17.65 12.48 11.42
C ASP A 122 16.43 12.73 10.52
N VAL A 123 16.37 12.03 9.39
CA VAL A 123 15.33 12.21 8.36
C VAL A 123 14.50 10.93 8.20
N ILE A 124 13.21 11.01 8.49
CA ILE A 124 12.23 9.95 8.24
C ILE A 124 11.58 10.17 6.87
N HIS A 125 11.44 9.11 6.08
CA HIS A 125 10.69 9.12 4.82
C HIS A 125 9.29 8.54 5.03
N TYR A 126 8.27 9.17 4.46
CA TYR A 126 6.91 8.62 4.50
C TYR A 126 6.79 7.41 3.55
N VAL A 127 6.19 6.32 4.02
CA VAL A 127 6.08 5.06 3.26
C VAL A 127 5.24 5.24 1.99
N LEU A 128 4.12 5.97 2.10
CA LEU A 128 3.16 6.20 1.01
C LEU A 128 3.55 7.34 0.07
N ASP A 129 4.21 8.39 0.57
CA ASP A 129 4.72 9.51 -0.22
C ASP A 129 6.22 9.70 0.04
N ARG A 130 7.03 8.91 -0.66
CA ARG A 130 8.50 8.90 -0.49
C ARG A 130 9.19 10.23 -0.84
N ARG A 131 8.47 11.17 -1.47
CA ARG A 131 8.98 12.53 -1.74
C ARG A 131 8.88 13.43 -0.52
N ARG A 132 8.03 13.10 0.44
CA ARG A 132 7.96 13.79 1.73
C ARG A 132 8.95 13.18 2.71
N THR A 133 9.55 14.07 3.50
CA THR A 133 10.42 13.73 4.62
C THR A 133 9.98 14.49 5.86
N LEU A 134 10.36 13.96 7.03
CA LEU A 134 10.20 14.59 8.33
C LEU A 134 11.57 14.60 9.02
N ASN A 135 12.05 15.79 9.38
CA ASN A 135 13.26 15.92 10.18
C ASN A 135 12.91 15.78 11.66
N ILE A 136 13.67 14.98 12.41
CA ILE A 136 13.50 14.83 13.85
C ILE A 136 14.00 16.10 14.55
N SER A 137 13.08 16.90 15.09
CA SER A 137 13.42 18.02 15.98
C SER A 137 13.75 17.52 17.39
N GLN A 138 14.40 18.39 18.19
CA GLN A 138 14.63 18.15 19.60
C GLN A 138 13.31 17.93 20.35
N ASP A 139 12.28 18.72 20.05
CA ASP A 139 10.96 18.60 20.67
C ASP A 139 10.32 17.24 20.35
N LEU A 140 10.30 16.83 19.08
CA LEU A 140 9.77 15.53 18.67
C LEU A 140 10.56 14.39 19.31
N HIS A 141 11.89 14.47 19.34
CA HIS A 141 12.74 13.48 20.01
C HIS A 141 12.45 13.39 21.51
N SER A 142 12.17 14.52 22.18
CA SER A 142 11.84 14.55 23.61
C SER A 142 10.54 13.80 23.95
N LEU A 143 9.56 13.81 23.03
CA LEU A 143 8.26 13.15 23.15
C LEU A 143 8.30 11.64 22.86
N LEU A 144 9.35 11.13 22.20
CA LEU A 144 9.48 9.70 21.93
C LEU A 144 9.65 8.92 23.25
N PRO A 145 9.08 7.71 23.38
CA PRO A 145 9.29 6.88 24.56
C PRO A 145 10.70 6.27 24.57
N GLU A 146 11.26 6.02 25.77
CA GLU A 146 12.56 5.34 25.93
C GLU A 146 12.50 3.86 25.51
N VAL A 147 11.35 3.22 25.72
CA VAL A 147 11.07 1.81 25.36
C VAL A 147 9.66 1.70 24.79
N SER A 148 9.42 0.71 23.93
CA SER A 148 8.09 0.47 23.36
C SER A 148 7.03 0.31 24.46
N PRO A 149 5.88 1.01 24.38
CA PRO A 149 4.76 0.83 25.31
C PRO A 149 4.24 -0.61 25.38
N MET A 150 4.44 -1.38 24.30
CA MET A 150 4.04 -2.78 24.18
C MET A 150 5.04 -3.78 24.79
N LYS A 151 6.24 -3.34 25.18
CA LYS A 151 7.30 -4.22 25.70
C LYS A 151 6.81 -5.01 26.92
N ASN A 152 6.95 -6.34 26.88
CA ASN A 152 6.44 -7.29 27.87
C ASN A 152 4.91 -7.17 28.16
N ARG A 153 4.11 -6.53 27.31
CA ARG A 153 2.65 -6.45 27.49
C ARG A 153 1.96 -7.66 26.89
N ARG A 154 1.14 -8.33 27.71
CA ARG A 154 0.25 -9.42 27.28
C ARG A 154 -1.10 -9.28 27.95
N PHE A 155 -2.14 -9.40 27.15
CA PHE A 155 -3.55 -9.35 27.53
C PHE A 155 -4.17 -10.72 27.26
N LYS A 156 -5.12 -11.17 28.08
CA LYS A 156 -5.80 -12.47 27.89
C LYS A 156 -6.94 -12.32 26.89
N THR A 157 -7.67 -11.21 26.99
CA THR A 157 -8.79 -10.83 26.11
C THR A 157 -8.49 -9.48 25.46
N CYS A 158 -8.79 -9.34 24.16
CA CYS A 158 -8.68 -8.08 23.44
C CYS A 158 -9.91 -7.87 22.55
N ALA A 159 -10.44 -6.64 22.52
CA ALA A 159 -11.43 -6.22 21.53
C ALA A 159 -10.76 -5.34 20.45
N VAL A 160 -11.18 -5.48 19.20
CA VAL A 160 -10.75 -4.62 18.08
C VAL A 160 -11.98 -4.05 17.42
N VAL A 161 -12.22 -2.76 17.61
CA VAL A 161 -13.48 -2.07 17.29
C VAL A 161 -13.24 -1.11 16.12
N GLY A 162 -13.70 -1.46 14.93
CA GLY A 162 -13.74 -0.57 13.77
C GLY A 162 -15.06 0.18 13.65
N ASN A 163 -15.13 1.18 12.77
CA ASN A 163 -16.26 2.12 12.71
C ASN A 163 -17.44 1.67 11.83
N SER A 164 -17.74 0.38 11.79
CA SER A 164 -18.89 -0.09 10.99
C SER A 164 -20.19 0.36 11.64
N GLY A 165 -21.09 0.94 10.84
CA GLY A 165 -22.42 1.37 11.31
C GLY A 165 -23.31 0.24 11.84
N ILE A 166 -22.87 -1.02 11.70
CA ILE A 166 -23.49 -2.17 12.38
C ILE A 166 -23.48 -2.03 13.91
N LEU A 167 -22.49 -1.34 14.48
CA LEU A 167 -22.36 -1.15 15.93
C LEU A 167 -23.37 -0.17 16.51
N LEU A 168 -24.10 0.60 15.68
CA LEU A 168 -25.08 1.57 16.17
C LEU A 168 -26.29 0.86 16.77
N ASP A 169 -26.70 1.27 17.97
CA ASP A 169 -27.81 0.69 18.73
C ASP A 169 -27.70 -0.86 18.86
N SER A 170 -26.48 -1.35 19.10
CA SER A 170 -26.15 -2.79 19.16
C SER A 170 -26.10 -3.35 20.59
N GLU A 171 -26.00 -2.47 21.59
CA GLU A 171 -25.80 -2.77 23.01
C GLU A 171 -24.47 -3.49 23.33
N CYS A 172 -23.57 -3.66 22.36
CA CYS A 172 -22.31 -4.38 22.51
C CYS A 172 -21.26 -3.68 23.39
N GLY A 173 -21.44 -2.40 23.78
CA GLY A 173 -20.46 -1.63 24.54
C GLY A 173 -19.96 -2.35 25.80
N LYS A 174 -20.89 -2.89 26.61
CA LYS A 174 -20.54 -3.63 27.84
C LYS A 174 -19.72 -4.90 27.59
N GLU A 175 -19.89 -5.55 26.43
CA GLU A 175 -19.09 -6.72 26.06
C GLU A 175 -17.68 -6.28 25.64
N ILE A 176 -17.58 -5.22 24.84
CA ILE A 176 -16.31 -4.61 24.43
C ILE A 176 -15.49 -4.21 25.68
N ASP A 177 -16.11 -3.48 26.61
CA ASP A 177 -15.49 -2.99 27.86
C ASP A 177 -15.02 -4.11 28.81
N SER A 178 -15.54 -5.32 28.65
CA SER A 178 -15.13 -6.48 29.47
C SER A 178 -13.75 -7.06 29.11
N HIS A 179 -13.12 -6.57 28.05
CA HIS A 179 -11.82 -7.04 27.56
C HIS A 179 -10.64 -6.33 28.25
N ASP A 180 -9.53 -7.04 28.49
CA ASP A 180 -8.33 -6.46 29.15
C ASP A 180 -7.69 -5.32 28.34
N PHE A 181 -7.95 -5.25 27.03
CA PHE A 181 -7.41 -4.25 26.11
C PHE A 181 -8.32 -4.02 24.91
N VAL A 182 -8.60 -2.76 24.59
CA VAL A 182 -9.46 -2.37 23.47
C VAL A 182 -8.67 -1.53 22.47
N ILE A 183 -8.67 -1.95 21.20
CA ILE A 183 -8.07 -1.21 20.08
C ILE A 183 -9.20 -0.63 19.23
N SER A 184 -9.04 0.60 18.74
CA SER A 184 -9.97 1.16 17.76
C SER A 184 -9.32 2.17 16.82
N ASP A 185 -9.99 2.44 15.70
CA ASP A 185 -9.56 3.39 14.68
C ASP A 185 -10.08 4.84 14.88
N THR A 186 -11.18 5.10 15.62
CA THR A 186 -11.52 6.51 15.97
C THR A 186 -10.63 7.06 17.09
N ALA A 187 -10.38 8.36 16.98
CA ALA A 187 -9.92 9.23 18.07
C ALA A 187 -11.08 9.96 18.77
N GLU A 188 -12.33 9.51 18.61
CA GLU A 188 -13.46 10.01 19.39
C GLU A 188 -13.35 9.49 20.83
N SER A 189 -13.84 10.26 21.81
CA SER A 189 -13.94 9.78 23.20
C SER A 189 -14.75 8.49 23.25
N TRP A 190 -14.24 7.48 23.94
CA TRP A 190 -14.97 6.23 24.17
C TRP A 190 -16.33 6.49 24.81
N GLU A 191 -16.39 7.40 25.79
CA GLU A 191 -17.64 7.83 26.44
C GLU A 191 -18.69 8.39 25.46
N ASP A 192 -18.29 9.01 24.35
CA ASP A 192 -19.21 9.52 23.32
C ASP A 192 -19.61 8.45 22.29
N ARG A 193 -18.80 7.40 22.20
CA ARG A 193 -19.06 6.23 21.37
C ARG A 193 -19.98 5.23 22.06
N ASP A 194 -19.80 4.99 23.36
CA ASP A 194 -20.61 4.05 24.14
C ASP A 194 -22.06 4.55 24.31
N LYS A 195 -22.31 5.84 24.05
CA LYS A 195 -23.66 6.43 23.93
C LYS A 195 -24.35 6.08 22.59
N LYS A 196 -23.61 5.55 21.62
CA LYS A 196 -24.09 5.21 20.25
C LYS A 196 -24.08 3.69 19.99
N ILE A 197 -23.34 2.91 20.79
CA ILE A 197 -23.17 1.45 20.65
C ILE A 197 -24.13 0.70 21.58
#